data_AF-A0A8K0G4V8-F1
#
_entry.id   AF-A0A8K0G4V8-F1
#
_cell.length_a   1.000
_cell.length_b   1.000
_cell.length_c   1.000
_cell.angle_alpha   90.00
_cell.angle_beta   90.00
_cell.angle_gamma   90.00
#
_symmetry.space_group_name_H-M   'P 1'
#
loop_
_entity.id
_entity.type
_entity.pdbx_description
1 polymer ?
#
loop_
_entity_poly.entity_id
_entity_poly.type
_entity_poly.pdbx_seq_one_letter_code
_entity_poly.pdbx_strand_id
1 'polypeptide(L)' 'PDDISTFCHVYYAPLNFCDIRLAMGILSPEPLPANLVGQERIMGIEFSGRDNAGKRIMAMVAAGSL' A
#
# COMPACT_ATOMS: atom_id res chain seq x y z
N PRO A 1 -9.84 -16.40 -10.48
CA PRO A 1 -8.36 -16.44 -10.40
C PRO A 1 -7.98 -16.25 -8.93
N ASP A 2 -7.59 -17.33 -8.27
CA ASP A 2 -7.31 -17.34 -6.84
C ASP A 2 -6.26 -16.27 -6.52
N ASP A 3 -6.67 -15.31 -5.69
CA ASP A 3 -5.83 -14.21 -5.24
C ASP A 3 -4.73 -14.81 -4.36
N ILE A 4 -3.51 -14.89 -4.87
CA ILE A 4 -2.36 -15.44 -4.12
C ILE A 4 -1.95 -14.40 -3.08
N SER A 5 -2.75 -14.26 -2.03
CA SER A 5 -2.48 -13.38 -0.89
C SER A 5 -1.40 -14.04 -0.03
N THR A 6 -0.23 -13.43 0.05
CA THR A 6 0.87 -13.89 0.92
C THR A 6 1.00 -12.96 2.11
N PHE A 7 1.00 -13.49 3.33
CA PHE A 7 1.20 -12.66 4.52
C PHE A 7 2.65 -12.18 4.60
N CYS A 8 2.81 -10.90 4.91
CA CYS A 8 4.11 -10.25 4.98
C CYS A 8 4.20 -9.41 6.25
N HIS A 9 5.36 -9.44 6.91
CA HIS A 9 5.70 -8.53 7.99
C HIS A 9 6.34 -7.28 7.40
N VAL A 10 5.65 -6.15 7.49
CA VAL A 10 6.15 -4.84 7.05
C VAL A 10 7.12 -4.29 8.08
N TYR A 11 8.32 -3.90 7.63
CA TYR A 11 9.34 -3.25 8.47
C TYR A 11 9.49 -1.77 8.12
N TYR A 12 9.42 -1.44 6.83
CA TYR A 12 9.47 -0.07 6.35
C TYR A 12 8.37 0.14 5.31
N ALA A 13 7.59 1.21 5.48
CA ALA A 13 6.60 1.68 4.52
C ALA A 13 6.93 3.15 4.18
N PRO A 14 7.53 3.43 3.01
CA PRO A 14 7.84 4.79 2.60
C PRO A 14 6.59 5.64 2.42
N LEU A 15 6.70 6.94 2.69
CA LEU A 15 5.68 7.92 2.36
C LEU A 15 5.92 8.44 0.95
N ASN A 16 4.87 8.42 0.13
CA ASN A 16 4.87 9.03 -1.19
C ASN A 16 4.12 10.37 -1.21
N PHE A 17 4.32 11.13 -2.29
CA PHE A 17 3.55 12.34 -2.54
C PHE A 17 2.04 12.08 -2.57
N CYS A 18 1.61 10.92 -3.07
CA CYS A 18 0.20 10.53 -3.06
C CYS A 18 -0.33 10.40 -1.63
N ASP A 19 0.42 9.78 -0.71
CA ASP A 19 0.01 9.67 0.70
C ASP A 19 -0.11 11.05 1.37
N ILE A 20 0.85 11.93 1.13
CA ILE A 20 0.85 13.29 1.67
C ILE A 20 -0.35 14.08 1.14
N ARG A 21 -0.57 14.04 -0.18
CA ARG A 21 -1.65 14.78 -0.84
C ARG A 21 -3.02 14.27 -0.43
N LEU A 22 -3.16 12.96 -0.27
CA LEU A 22 -4.37 12.32 0.22
C LEU A 22 -4.65 12.71 1.68
N ALA A 23 -3.65 12.65 2.55
CA ALA A 23 -3.78 13.08 3.95
C ALA A 23 -4.11 14.58 4.08
N MET A 24 -3.63 15.41 3.15
CA MET A 24 -3.95 16.84 3.09
C MET A 24 -5.32 17.16 2.47
N GLY A 25 -6.04 16.17 1.94
CA GLY A 25 -7.29 16.38 1.20
C GLY A 25 -7.11 17.08 -0.16
N ILE A 26 -5.86 17.27 -0.60
CA ILE A 26 -5.50 17.82 -1.91
C ILE A 26 -5.49 16.64 -2.88
N LEU A 27 -6.66 16.13 -3.25
CA LEU A 27 -6.76 15.00 -4.18
C LEU A 27 -5.93 15.31 -5.44
N SER A 28 -4.88 14.50 -5.66
CA SER A 28 -4.32 14.38 -6.99
C SER A 28 -5.36 13.78 -7.91
N PRO A 29 -5.55 14.31 -9.13
CA PRO A 29 -6.37 13.65 -10.14
C PRO A 29 -5.66 12.42 -10.73
N GLU A 30 -4.82 11.73 -9.96
CA GLU A 30 -4.46 10.36 -10.32
C GLU A 30 -5.62 9.48 -9.87
N PRO A 31 -6.17 8.62 -10.75
CA PRO A 31 -7.31 7.81 -10.40
C PRO A 31 -6.89 6.84 -9.30
N LEU A 32 -7.38 7.09 -8.08
CA LEU A 32 -7.49 6.04 -7.07
C LEU A 32 -8.20 4.88 -7.75
N PRO A 33 -7.60 3.68 -7.84
CA PRO A 33 -8.26 2.55 -8.44
C PRO A 33 -9.62 2.34 -7.75
N ALA A 34 -10.66 2.04 -8.53
CA ALA A 34 -12.06 2.13 -8.10
C ALA A 34 -12.39 1.28 -6.86
N ASN A 35 -11.56 0.27 -6.56
CA ASN A 35 -11.65 -0.59 -5.38
C ASN A 35 -11.21 0.08 -4.06
N LEU A 36 -10.60 1.27 -4.11
CA LEU A 36 -10.15 2.02 -2.93
C LEU A 36 -11.13 3.13 -2.50
N VAL A 37 -12.14 3.42 -3.33
CA VAL A 37 -13.15 4.44 -3.02
C VAL A 37 -14.02 3.97 -1.85
N GLY A 38 -13.91 4.63 -0.70
CA GLY A 38 -14.67 4.30 0.52
C GLY A 38 -13.98 3.34 1.49
N GLN A 39 -12.74 2.92 1.21
CA GLN A 39 -11.92 2.16 2.16
C GLN A 39 -11.25 3.11 3.17
N GLU A 40 -11.17 2.70 4.45
CA GLU A 40 -10.45 3.47 5.48
C GLU A 40 -8.92 3.42 5.32
N ARG A 41 -8.40 2.40 4.61
CA ARG A 41 -6.96 2.18 4.37
C ARG A 41 -6.59 2.40 2.91
N ILE A 42 -6.26 3.65 2.58
CA ILE A 42 -5.91 4.08 1.22
C ILE A 42 -4.47 4.60 1.09
N MET A 43 -3.70 4.63 2.19
CA MET A 43 -2.30 5.07 2.19
C MET A 43 -1.35 3.88 2.16
N GLY A 44 -0.16 4.11 1.59
CA GLY A 44 0.93 3.15 1.55
C GLY A 44 0.80 2.19 0.38
N ILE A 45 1.54 2.49 -0.69
CA ILE A 45 1.59 1.68 -1.91
C ILE A 45 2.85 0.82 -2.01
N GLU A 46 3.82 1.01 -1.13
CA GLU A 46 5.08 0.26 -1.14
C GLU A 46 5.52 -0.11 0.27
N PHE A 47 6.26 -1.21 0.37
CA PHE A 47 6.90 -1.61 1.62
C PHE A 47 8.11 -2.51 1.40
N SER A 48 8.90 -2.63 2.46
CA SER A 48 9.92 -3.68 2.60
C SER A 48 9.74 -4.42 3.92
N GLY A 49 10.07 -5.71 3.92
CA GLY A 49 9.70 -6.60 5.01
C GLY A 49 10.18 -8.03 4.81
N ARG A 50 9.45 -8.97 5.42
CA ARG A 50 9.68 -10.41 5.24
C ARG A 50 8.39 -11.16 4.92
N ASP A 51 8.50 -12.21 4.11
CA ASP A 51 7.41 -13.18 3.89
C ASP A 51 7.30 -14.20 5.04
N ASN A 52 6.31 -15.10 4.98
CA ASN A 52 6.13 -16.19 5.95
C ASN A 52 7.34 -17.14 6.05
N ALA A 53 8.17 -17.24 5.01
CA ALA A 53 9.39 -18.05 5.03
C ALA A 53 10.59 -17.29 5.64
N GLY A 54 10.37 -16.06 6.10
CA GLY A 54 11.42 -15.19 6.64
C GLY A 54 12.34 -14.61 5.58
N LYS A 55 12.03 -14.74 4.28
CA LYS A 55 12.79 -14.14 3.19
C LYS A 55 12.57 -12.63 3.20
N ARG A 56 13.64 -11.85 3.03
CA ARG A 56 13.55 -10.40 2.85
C ARG A 56 12.94 -10.07 1.50
N ILE A 57 11.93 -9.23 1.50
CA ILE A 57 11.17 -8.83 0.30
C ILE A 57 10.95 -7.32 0.26
N MET A 58 10.66 -6.83 -0.94
CA MET A 58 10.21 -5.48 -1.23
C MET A 58 9.07 -5.61 -2.25
N ALA A 59 7.98 -4.90 -2.05
CA ALA A 59 6.76 -5.06 -2.84
C ALA A 59 5.98 -3.76 -2.96
N MET A 60 5.14 -3.71 -3.98
CA MET A 60 4.17 -2.65 -4.23
C MET A 60 2.76 -3.23 -4.12
N VAL A 61 1.85 -2.52 -3.47
CA VAL A 61 0.46 -2.90 -3.22
C VAL A 61 -0.48 -1.78 -3.66
N ALA A 62 -1.76 -2.10 -3.86
CA ALA A 62 -2.74 -1.09 -4.24
C ALA A 62 -2.97 -0.06 -3.13
N ALA A 63 -2.97 -0.49 -1.86
CA ALA A 63 -3.02 0.36 -0.67
C ALA A 63 -2.79 -0.49 0.60
N GLY A 64 -2.58 0.16 1.75
CA GLY A 64 -2.64 -0.47 3.07
C GLY A 64 -1.32 -1.02 3.57
N SER A 65 -0.18 -0.51 3.07
CA SER A 65 1.11 -0.79 3.69
C SER A 65 1.44 0.09 4.91
N LEU A 66 0.61 1.12 5.17
CA LEU A 66 0.68 2.03 6.31
C LEU A 66 -0.45 1.79 7.33
#